data_AF-A0A952UF45-F1
#
_entry.id   AF-A0A952UF45-F1
#
_cell.length_a   1.000
_cell.length_b   1.000
_cell.length_c   1.000
_cell.angle_alpha   90.00
_cell.angle_beta   90.00
_cell.angle_gamma   90.00
#
_symmetry.space_group_name_H-M   'P 1'
#
loop_
_entity.id
_entity.type
_entity.pdbx_description
1 polymer ?
#
loop_
_entity_poly.entity_id
_entity_poly.type
_entity_poly.pdbx_seq_one_letter_code
_entity_poly.pdbx_strand_id
1 'polypeptide(L)'
;MNTSRGVIPLLAAVIAAVVVPASFVYGVSAALSGDGSGAILYQVLFVGGLALALASIIVAIVRLAKGAKKALPIATIVVALVPFAGVLALYLANLTA
;
A
#
# COMPACT_ATOMS: atom_id res chain seq x y z
N MET A 1 22.18 -16.13 3.16
CA MET A 1 20.89 -15.40 3.24
C MET A 1 20.46 -15.11 1.80
N ASN A 2 19.48 -15.84 1.24
CA ASN A 2 19.15 -15.73 -0.18
C ASN A 2 18.47 -14.38 -0.48
N THR A 3 19.08 -13.59 -1.37
CA THR A 3 18.64 -12.25 -1.80
C THR A 3 17.14 -12.19 -2.11
N SER A 4 16.58 -13.26 -2.66
CA SER A 4 15.16 -13.41 -3.03
C SER A 4 14.18 -13.15 -1.88
N ARG A 5 14.53 -13.53 -0.63
CA ARG A 5 13.65 -13.32 0.53
C ARG A 5 13.46 -11.85 0.88
N GLY A 6 14.33 -10.98 0.37
CA GLY A 6 14.23 -9.55 0.62
C GLY A 6 13.55 -8.73 -0.45
N VAL A 7 13.49 -9.27 -1.67
CA VAL A 7 12.89 -8.60 -2.81
C VAL A 7 11.38 -8.75 -2.78
N ILE A 8 10.86 -9.89 -2.31
CA ILE A 8 9.42 -10.17 -2.18
C ILE A 8 8.68 -9.06 -1.41
N PRO A 9 9.07 -8.66 -0.17
CA PRO A 9 8.35 -7.61 0.54
C PRO A 9 8.48 -6.24 -0.13
N LEU A 10 9.57 -5.98 -0.87
CA LEU A 10 9.69 -4.76 -1.67
C LEU A 10 8.71 -4.77 -2.86
N LEU A 11 8.61 -5.89 -3.58
CA LEU A 11 7.65 -6.03 -4.68
C LEU A 11 6.21 -5.90 -4.18
N ALA A 12 5.90 -6.52 -3.04
CA ALA A 12 4.59 -6.37 -2.40
C ALA A 12 4.29 -4.91 -2.02
N ALA A 13 5.29 -4.17 -1.50
CA ALA A 13 5.16 -2.74 -1.23
C ALA A 13 4.91 -1.91 -2.50
N VAL A 14 5.62 -2.20 -3.59
CA VAL A 14 5.42 -1.54 -4.90
C VAL A 14 4.02 -1.82 -5.44
N ILE A 15 3.57 -3.09 -5.38
CA ILE A 15 2.22 -3.47 -5.80
C ILE A 15 1.19 -2.69 -5.00
N ALA A 16 1.33 -2.65 -3.66
CA ALA A 16 0.41 -1.90 -2.81
C ALA A 16 0.40 -0.40 -3.14
N ALA A 17 1.57 0.20 -3.39
CA ALA A 17 1.71 1.61 -3.75
C ALA A 17 1.00 1.97 -5.07
N VAL A 18 0.80 1.00 -5.97
CA VAL A 18 0.05 1.19 -7.23
C VAL A 18 -1.42 0.82 -7.07
N VAL A 19 -1.72 -0.32 -6.45
CA VAL A 19 -3.09 -0.87 -6.33
C VAL A 19 -3.97 0.04 -5.49
N VAL A 20 -3.46 0.58 -4.38
CA VAL A 20 -4.26 1.44 -3.49
C VAL A 20 -4.77 2.71 -4.22
N PRO A 21 -3.91 3.56 -4.82
CA PRO A 21 -4.42 4.73 -5.54
C PRO A 21 -5.25 4.38 -6.77
N ALA A 22 -4.90 3.32 -7.51
CA ALA A 22 -5.70 2.88 -8.65
C ALA A 22 -7.11 2.44 -8.22
N SER A 23 -7.20 1.60 -7.18
CA SER A 23 -8.49 1.13 -6.65
C SER A 23 -9.33 2.28 -6.12
N PHE A 24 -8.74 3.31 -5.53
CA PHE A 24 -9.46 4.52 -5.12
C PHE A 24 -10.03 5.27 -6.33
N VAL A 25 -9.21 5.59 -7.33
CA VAL A 25 -9.65 6.35 -8.53
C VAL A 25 -10.75 5.60 -9.28
N TYR A 26 -10.53 4.33 -9.62
CA TYR A 26 -11.52 3.53 -10.32
C TYR A 26 -12.76 3.23 -9.46
N GLY A 27 -12.57 3.08 -8.14
CA GLY A 27 -13.66 2.89 -7.19
C GLY A 27 -14.61 4.07 -7.14
N VAL A 28 -14.08 5.30 -7.13
CA VAL A 28 -14.89 6.53 -7.20
C VAL A 28 -15.66 6.59 -8.52
N SER A 29 -15.00 6.35 -9.66
CA SER A 29 -15.67 6.34 -10.96
C SER A 29 -16.80 5.30 -11.03
N ALA A 30 -16.57 4.09 -10.52
CA ALA A 30 -17.57 3.02 -10.48
C ALA A 30 -18.72 3.28 -9.50
N ALA A 31 -18.48 4.04 -8.43
CA ALA A 31 -19.54 4.45 -7.51
C ALA A 31 -20.45 5.52 -8.14
N LEU A 32 -19.87 6.40 -8.97
CA LEU A 32 -20.58 7.49 -9.63
C LEU A 32 -21.34 7.05 -10.89
N SER A 33 -20.98 5.92 -11.51
CA SER A 33 -21.59 5.46 -12.76
C SER A 33 -23.02 4.90 -12.57
N GLY A 34 -23.41 4.57 -11.33
CA GLY A 34 -24.80 4.20 -10.98
C GLY A 34 -25.18 2.73 -11.24
N ASP A 35 -24.28 1.94 -11.81
CA ASP A 35 -24.46 0.54 -12.21
C ASP A 35 -24.49 -0.43 -11.01
N GLY A 36 -24.13 0.05 -9.82
CA GLY A 36 -24.17 -0.67 -8.54
C GLY A 36 -23.17 -1.83 -8.37
N SER A 37 -22.68 -2.43 -9.48
CA SER A 37 -21.96 -3.71 -9.44
C SER A 37 -20.44 -3.59 -9.26
N GLY A 38 -19.82 -2.43 -9.54
CA GLY A 38 -18.35 -2.33 -9.60
C GLY A 38 -17.67 -1.89 -8.29
N ALA A 39 -18.36 -1.12 -7.43
CA ALA A 39 -17.73 -0.41 -6.32
C ALA A 39 -17.13 -1.32 -5.24
N ILE A 40 -17.77 -2.47 -4.96
CA ILE A 40 -17.33 -3.39 -3.90
C ILE A 40 -15.96 -3.99 -4.22
N LEU A 41 -15.71 -4.35 -5.49
CA LEU A 41 -14.41 -4.91 -5.90
C LEU A 41 -13.27 -3.94 -5.60
N TYR A 42 -13.47 -2.66 -5.90
CA TYR A 42 -12.46 -1.63 -5.66
C TYR A 42 -12.24 -1.36 -4.17
N GLN A 43 -13.28 -1.44 -3.34
CA GLN A 43 -13.13 -1.37 -1.88
C GLN A 43 -12.25 -2.52 -1.34
N VAL A 44 -12.49 -3.75 -1.82
CA VAL A 44 -11.68 -4.92 -1.43
C VAL A 44 -10.23 -4.75 -1.85
N LEU A 45 -9.97 -4.29 -3.08
CA LEU A 45 -8.62 -4.02 -3.58
C LEU A 45 -7.92 -2.91 -2.79
N PHE A 46 -8.65 -1.88 -2.40
CA PHE A 46 -8.11 -0.78 -1.58
C PHE A 46 -7.67 -1.26 -0.20
N VAL A 47 -8.57 -1.93 0.53
CA VAL A 47 -8.29 -2.46 1.88
C VAL A 47 -7.21 -3.54 1.82
N GLY A 48 -7.30 -4.45 0.84
CA GLY A 48 -6.29 -5.49 0.63
C GLY A 48 -4.91 -4.93 0.30
N GLY A 49 -4.86 -3.87 -0.52
CA GLY A 49 -3.62 -3.15 -0.82
C GLY A 49 -3.00 -2.50 0.41
N LEU A 50 -3.79 -1.86 1.28
CA LEU A 50 -3.31 -1.30 2.54
C LEU A 50 -2.80 -2.38 3.50
N ALA A 51 -3.51 -3.50 3.60
CA ALA A 51 -3.07 -4.64 4.40
C ALA A 51 -1.75 -5.23 3.88
N LEU A 52 -1.58 -5.30 2.55
CA LEU A 52 -0.34 -5.75 1.91
C LEU A 52 0.84 -4.79 2.18
N ALA A 53 0.59 -3.48 2.13
CA ALA A 53 1.58 -2.48 2.49
C ALA A 53 2.01 -2.64 3.96
N LEU A 54 1.05 -2.80 4.87
CA LEU A 54 1.31 -3.02 6.29
C LEU A 54 2.13 -4.28 6.54
N ALA A 55 1.77 -5.40 5.92
CA ALA A 55 2.52 -6.65 6.01
C ALA A 55 3.97 -6.47 5.52
N SER A 56 4.17 -5.73 4.44
CA SER A 56 5.49 -5.43 3.88
C SER A 56 6.34 -4.61 4.86
N ILE A 57 5.75 -3.62 5.54
CA ILE A 57 6.41 -2.83 6.61
C ILE A 57 6.83 -3.74 7.76
N ILE A 58 5.92 -4.59 8.25
CA ILE A 58 6.20 -5.51 9.36
C ILE A 58 7.38 -6.42 9.01
N VAL A 59 7.38 -7.02 7.83
CA VAL A 59 8.48 -7.87 7.36
C VAL A 59 9.79 -7.09 7.27
N ALA A 60 9.77 -5.86 6.76
CA ALA A 60 10.95 -5.01 6.68
C ALA A 60 11.52 -4.67 8.06
N ILE A 61 10.67 -4.30 9.03
CA ILE A 61 11.07 -4.05 10.42
C ILE A 61 11.70 -5.29 11.05
N VAL A 62 11.07 -6.46 10.91
CA VAL A 62 11.62 -7.73 11.42
C VAL A 62 13.00 -8.01 10.82
N ARG A 63 13.21 -7.69 9.54
CA ARG A 63 14.52 -7.88 8.89
C ARG A 63 15.57 -6.89 9.39
N LEU A 64 15.20 -5.65 9.68
CA LEU A 64 16.11 -4.69 10.34
C LEU A 64 16.50 -5.17 11.74
N ALA A 65 15.53 -5.65 12.53
CA ALA A 65 15.75 -6.18 13.87
C ALA A 65 16.70 -7.40 13.86
N LYS A 66 16.65 -8.21 12.80
CA LYS A 66 17.53 -9.37 12.59
C LYS A 66 18.91 -9.01 12.02
N GLY A 67 19.27 -7.73 11.92
CA GLY A 67 20.60 -7.29 11.46
C GLY A 67 20.81 -7.37 9.94
N ALA A 68 19.75 -7.37 9.14
CA ALA A 68 19.89 -7.33 7.67
C ALA A 68 20.50 -6.00 7.19
N LYS A 69 21.11 -6.00 5.99
CA LYS A 69 21.60 -4.78 5.34
C LYS A 69 20.47 -3.74 5.24
N LYS A 70 20.70 -2.56 5.80
CA LYS A 70 19.68 -1.52 6.04
C LYS A 70 18.98 -1.00 4.78
N ALA A 71 19.68 -0.95 3.65
CA ALA A 71 19.18 -0.32 2.42
C ALA A 71 17.84 -0.93 1.93
N LEU A 72 17.76 -2.26 1.86
CA LEU A 72 16.59 -2.92 1.26
C LEU A 72 15.33 -2.83 2.15
N PRO A 73 15.38 -3.10 3.47
CA PRO A 73 14.23 -2.90 4.34
C PRO A 73 13.80 -1.43 4.44
N ILE A 74 14.73 -0.47 4.46
CA ILE A 74 14.39 0.95 4.47
C ILE A 74 13.62 1.33 3.20
N ALA A 75 14.12 0.92 2.03
CA ALA A 75 13.42 1.15 0.77
C ALA A 75 12.01 0.53 0.78
N THR A 76 11.87 -0.70 1.30
CA THR A 76 10.56 -1.34 1.45
C THR A 76 9.62 -0.51 2.32
N ILE A 77 10.08 -0.01 3.46
CA ILE A 77 9.26 0.82 4.37
C ILE A 77 8.84 2.11 3.67
N VAL A 78 9.78 2.82 3.04
CA VAL A 78 9.51 4.09 2.35
C VAL A 78 8.45 3.89 1.26
N VAL A 79 8.59 2.87 0.42
CA VAL A 79 7.62 2.58 -0.64
C VAL A 79 6.26 2.17 -0.07
N ALA A 80 6.24 1.32 0.96
CA ALA A 80 5.01 0.86 1.58
C ALA A 80 4.26 1.98 2.33
N LEU A 81 4.94 3.06 2.73
CA LEU A 81 4.32 4.23 3.37
C LEU A 81 3.58 5.14 2.39
N VAL A 82 3.91 5.10 1.10
CA VAL A 82 3.28 5.94 0.05
C VAL A 82 1.75 5.91 0.09
N PRO A 83 1.08 4.74 0.08
CA PRO A 83 -0.38 4.71 0.12
C PRO A 83 -0.97 5.31 1.40
N PHE A 84 -0.31 5.13 2.56
CA PHE A 84 -0.75 5.74 3.83
C PHE A 84 -0.59 7.25 3.83
N ALA A 85 0.49 7.77 3.24
CA ALA A 85 0.69 9.21 3.07
C ALA A 85 -0.43 9.81 2.19
N GLY A 86 -0.84 9.10 1.13
CA GLY A 86 -2.00 9.50 0.32
C GLY A 86 -3.29 9.57 1.12
N VAL A 87 -3.59 8.55 1.92
CA VAL A 87 -4.77 8.54 2.81
C VAL A 87 -4.70 9.68 3.83
N LEU A 88 -3.54 9.92 4.43
CA LEU A 88 -3.35 11.00 5.39
C LEU A 88 -3.55 12.37 4.73
N ALA A 89 -3.01 12.58 3.53
CA ALA A 89 -3.20 13.82 2.78
C ALA A 89 -4.68 14.09 2.48
N LEU A 90 -5.42 13.06 2.05
CA LEU A 90 -6.87 13.16 1.84
C LEU A 90 -7.63 13.49 3.13
N TYR A 91 -7.26 12.85 4.23
CA TYR A 91 -7.87 13.12 5.54
C TYR A 91 -7.64 14.57 5.97
N LEU A 92 -6.39 15.06 5.88
CA LEU A 92 -6.04 16.43 6.24
C LEU A 92 -6.73 17.47 5.33
N ALA A 93 -6.86 17.18 4.03
CA ALA A 93 -7.59 18.04 3.10
C ALA A 93 -9.08 18.16 3.47
N ASN A 94 -9.70 17.07 3.95
CA ASN A 94 -11.11 17.10 4.38
C ASN A 94 -11.34 17.74 5.76
N LEU A 95 -10.33 17.75 6.64
CA LEU A 95 -10.43 18.45 7.93
C LEU A 95 -10.35 19.98 7.80
N THR A 96 -9.78 20.46 6.71
CA THR A 96 -9.53 21.89 6.45
C THR A 96 -10.52 22.51 5.47
N ALA A 97 -11.44 21.70 4.94
CA ALA A 97 -12.55 22.10 4.07
C ALA A 97 -13.80 22.42 4.91
#